data_AF-D3S513-F1
#
_entry.id   AF-D3S513-F1
#
_cell.length_a   1.000
_cell.length_b   1.000
_cell.length_c   1.000
_cell.angle_alpha   90.00
_cell.angle_beta   90.00
_cell.angle_gamma   90.00
#
_symmetry.space_group_name_H-M   'P 1'
#
loop_
_entity.id
_entity.type
_entity.pdbx_description
1 polymer ?
#
loop_
_entity_poly.entity_id
_entity_poly.type
_entity_poly.pdbx_seq_one_letter_code
_entity_poly.pdbx_strand_id
1 'polypeptide(L)'
;MRNEFEEENEDSNNQNNNNNSNNQNEDTPGDFERTFGIDESFKVNPKLIQFKLKDNIHRYGSGRHIKSYSKRGRYVKFKLPKDKTSDIAFDATFRRAAIHQKRRREKSNKKLAIYLEKEDIVEKVRQRKISSHILFVVDVSGSMGAMRRMEAAKGAIISLLLDAYQKRNKIGMIAFRKDRAELILPFTSSVELGEKLLKDLPTGGKTPLADAFIKSYEVFDRELRKNPNIIPIMIVISDFKPNVAVKGDYVKEVFDACEKIAEKCINVILIDTEPQSFIKIGIGREIANRFGFKYYKIEELSEEKILDICKSLEINF
;
A
#
# COMPACT_ATOMS: atom_id res chain seq x y z
N MET A 1 -73.12 -27.97 54.32
CA MET A 1 -73.43 -27.14 53.14
C MET A 1 -72.07 -26.88 52.45
N ARG A 2 -71.87 -27.05 51.12
CA ARG A 2 -72.54 -26.41 49.96
C ARG A 2 -72.44 -24.87 50.03
N ASN A 3 -71.97 -24.08 49.06
CA ASN A 3 -71.31 -24.27 47.75
C ASN A 3 -70.24 -23.14 47.58
N GLU A 4 -69.36 -23.02 46.57
CA GLU A 4 -68.36 -23.87 45.86
C GLU A 4 -67.46 -22.88 45.01
N PHE A 5 -66.44 -23.34 44.26
CA PHE A 5 -65.45 -22.56 43.42
C PHE A 5 -64.35 -21.77 44.18
N GLU A 6 -63.07 -21.67 43.80
CA GLU A 6 -62.29 -21.77 42.53
C GLU A 6 -62.29 -20.53 41.60
N GLU A 7 -61.12 -19.86 41.48
CA GLU A 7 -60.51 -19.43 40.21
C GLU A 7 -59.01 -19.06 40.42
N GLU A 8 -58.24 -18.92 39.35
CA GLU A 8 -56.75 -18.97 39.36
C GLU A 8 -56.03 -17.62 39.13
N ASN A 9 -54.70 -17.70 38.93
CA ASN A 9 -53.75 -16.65 38.55
C ASN A 9 -54.12 -16.00 37.17
N GLU A 10 -53.58 -14.87 36.68
CA GLU A 10 -52.17 -14.44 36.61
C GLU A 10 -51.96 -12.90 36.44
N ASP A 11 -50.71 -12.48 36.68
CA ASP A 11 -49.89 -11.46 35.99
C ASP A 11 -50.16 -9.94 35.91
N SER A 12 -49.01 -9.24 36.00
CA SER A 12 -48.68 -7.90 35.43
C SER A 12 -49.36 -6.65 36.06
N ASN A 13 -48.63 -5.68 36.62
CA ASN A 13 -47.60 -4.87 35.93
C ASN A 13 -46.73 -4.09 36.93
N ASN A 14 -45.45 -3.87 36.58
CA ASN A 14 -44.50 -3.10 37.39
C ASN A 14 -44.15 -1.77 36.69
N GLN A 15 -44.80 -0.66 37.08
CA GLN A 15 -44.59 0.65 36.46
C GLN A 15 -43.56 1.50 37.22
N ASN A 16 -42.35 1.59 36.67
CA ASN A 16 -41.40 2.65 37.02
C ASN A 16 -41.91 4.02 36.54
N ASN A 17 -41.83 5.04 37.40
CA ASN A 17 -41.52 6.40 36.93
C ASN A 17 -40.98 7.32 38.05
N ASN A 18 -39.80 7.87 37.79
CA ASN A 18 -39.26 9.16 38.26
C ASN A 18 -39.41 9.59 39.74
N ASN A 19 -38.27 9.86 40.36
CA ASN A 19 -37.93 11.27 40.59
C ASN A 19 -36.41 11.52 40.58
N ASN A 20 -36.03 12.73 40.15
CA ASN A 20 -34.63 13.14 40.01
C ASN A 20 -34.02 13.54 41.36
N SER A 21 -32.72 13.28 41.52
CA SER A 21 -31.83 14.04 42.41
C SER A 21 -30.50 14.25 41.71
N ASN A 22 -30.03 15.49 41.68
CA ASN A 22 -28.82 15.87 40.96
C ASN A 22 -27.55 15.25 41.57
N ASN A 23 -26.57 14.94 40.73
CA ASN A 23 -25.17 15.15 41.10
C ASN A 23 -24.43 15.74 39.89
N GLN A 24 -24.05 17.01 40.01
CA GLN A 24 -23.11 17.66 39.10
C GLN A 24 -21.71 17.20 39.50
N ASN A 25 -20.93 16.69 38.55
CA ASN A 25 -19.50 16.47 38.71
C ASN A 25 -18.77 17.23 37.60
N GLU A 26 -17.63 17.83 37.95
CA GLU A 26 -17.05 18.94 37.20
C GLU A 26 -16.18 18.49 36.02
N ASP A 27 -16.34 19.14 34.86
CA ASP A 27 -15.54 18.90 33.66
C ASP A 27 -14.08 19.36 33.86
N THR A 28 -13.23 18.45 34.35
CA THR A 28 -11.78 18.59 34.27
C THR A 28 -11.28 18.08 32.90
N PRO A 29 -10.65 18.93 32.06
CA PRO A 29 -10.29 18.56 30.70
C PRO A 29 -9.01 17.68 30.64
N GLY A 30 -9.15 16.41 31.00
CA GLY A 30 -8.10 15.39 30.80
C GLY A 30 -8.02 14.89 29.35
N ASP A 31 -6.81 14.80 28.79
CA ASP A 31 -6.52 14.26 27.44
C ASP A 31 -6.65 12.72 27.45
N PHE A 32 -7.88 12.21 27.60
CA PHE A 32 -8.18 10.78 27.65
C PHE A 32 -7.94 10.11 26.28
N GLU A 33 -6.74 9.57 26.07
CA GLU A 33 -6.42 8.66 24.96
C GLU A 33 -7.33 7.43 25.03
N ARG A 34 -8.32 7.35 24.13
CA ARG A 34 -9.21 6.18 24.00
C ARG A 34 -8.70 5.25 22.90
N THR A 35 -8.51 3.98 23.22
CA THR A 35 -8.23 2.91 22.25
C THR A 35 -9.55 2.38 21.67
N PHE A 36 -9.79 2.64 20.38
CA PHE A 36 -10.98 2.18 19.65
C PHE A 36 -10.77 0.84 18.94
N GLY A 37 -11.87 0.21 18.53
CA GLY A 37 -11.89 -1.12 17.93
C GLY A 37 -11.35 -1.18 16.50
N ILE A 38 -11.51 -2.37 15.90
CA ILE A 38 -11.12 -2.66 14.52
C ILE A 38 -12.32 -3.31 13.82
N ASP A 39 -12.63 -2.84 12.62
CA ASP A 39 -13.52 -3.57 11.72
C ASP A 39 -12.72 -4.68 11.01
N GLU A 40 -12.72 -5.87 11.59
CA GLU A 40 -12.06 -7.06 11.01
C GLU A 40 -12.79 -7.60 9.76
N SER A 41 -13.98 -7.09 9.43
CA SER A 41 -14.71 -7.45 8.20
C SER A 41 -14.20 -6.68 6.97
N PHE A 42 -13.48 -5.57 7.17
CA PHE A 42 -13.04 -4.68 6.10
C PHE A 42 -11.91 -5.29 5.25
N LYS A 43 -12.27 -5.93 4.14
CA LYS A 43 -11.31 -6.51 3.18
C LYS A 43 -10.93 -5.53 2.07
N VAL A 44 -9.63 -5.32 1.89
CA VAL A 44 -9.05 -4.51 0.81
C VAL A 44 -8.57 -5.41 -0.32
N ASN A 45 -8.95 -5.08 -1.56
CA ASN A 45 -8.56 -5.88 -2.71
C ASN A 45 -7.02 -5.91 -2.91
N PRO A 46 -6.37 -7.10 -2.91
CA PRO A 46 -4.91 -7.23 -3.03
C PRO A 46 -4.35 -6.90 -4.43
N LYS A 47 -5.17 -6.40 -5.37
CA LYS A 47 -4.73 -5.65 -6.56
C LYS A 47 -4.26 -4.21 -6.23
N LEU A 48 -4.74 -3.58 -5.15
CA LEU A 48 -4.45 -2.17 -4.81
C LEU A 48 -2.95 -1.83 -4.87
N ILE A 49 -2.14 -2.63 -4.19
CA ILE A 49 -0.69 -2.46 -4.08
C ILE A 49 0.11 -3.06 -5.24
N GLN A 50 -0.54 -3.58 -6.29
CA GLN A 50 0.16 -4.08 -7.47
C GLN A 50 0.56 -2.92 -8.41
N PHE A 51 1.82 -2.92 -8.84
CA PHE A 51 2.36 -1.93 -9.76
C PHE A 51 3.03 -2.62 -10.97
N LYS A 52 2.77 -2.10 -12.18
CA LYS A 52 3.56 -2.41 -13.37
C LYS A 52 4.80 -1.51 -13.33
N LEU A 53 5.95 -2.07 -12.96
CA LEU A 53 7.22 -1.31 -12.92
C LEU A 53 7.59 -0.85 -14.33
N LYS A 54 7.86 0.45 -14.49
CA LYS A 54 8.30 1.06 -15.76
C LYS A 54 9.82 0.97 -15.97
N ASP A 55 10.57 0.57 -14.95
CA ASP A 55 12.03 0.47 -14.99
C ASP A 55 12.56 -0.84 -15.61
N ASN A 56 13.86 -0.86 -15.93
CA ASN A 56 14.57 -2.06 -16.42
C ASN A 56 15.60 -2.61 -15.40
N ILE A 57 15.45 -2.28 -14.11
CA ILE A 57 16.41 -2.62 -13.05
C ILE A 57 16.39 -4.14 -12.80
N HIS A 58 17.57 -4.74 -12.85
CA HIS A 58 17.76 -6.16 -12.58
C HIS A 58 17.93 -6.38 -11.08
N ARG A 59 16.82 -6.72 -10.40
CA ARG A 59 16.75 -6.75 -8.94
C ARG A 59 17.18 -8.08 -8.33
N TYR A 60 17.75 -8.02 -7.12
CA TYR A 60 18.15 -9.16 -6.31
C TYR A 60 17.22 -9.29 -5.10
N GLY A 61 16.41 -10.35 -5.09
CA GLY A 61 15.48 -10.66 -4.00
C GLY A 61 14.42 -11.66 -4.44
N SER A 62 13.87 -12.45 -3.52
CA SER A 62 12.74 -13.34 -3.76
C SER A 62 11.50 -12.81 -3.04
N GLY A 63 10.32 -13.04 -3.62
CA GLY A 63 9.04 -12.70 -3.02
C GLY A 63 7.88 -13.17 -3.89
N ARG A 64 6.66 -12.84 -3.49
CA ARG A 64 5.43 -13.25 -4.19
C ARG A 64 4.59 -12.04 -4.67
N HIS A 65 5.16 -10.83 -4.59
CA HIS A 65 4.49 -9.59 -5.00
C HIS A 65 4.69 -9.25 -6.49
N ILE A 66 5.57 -8.30 -6.81
CA ILE A 66 5.67 -7.62 -8.11
C ILE A 66 6.67 -8.32 -9.03
N LYS A 67 6.35 -8.40 -10.32
CA LYS A 67 7.24 -8.94 -11.37
C LYS A 67 8.35 -7.92 -11.67
N SER A 68 9.61 -8.32 -11.58
CA SER A 68 10.78 -7.52 -11.99
C SER A 68 11.76 -8.36 -12.80
N TYR A 69 12.59 -7.69 -13.60
CA TYR A 69 13.75 -8.33 -14.21
C TYR A 69 14.75 -8.79 -13.14
N SER A 70 15.41 -9.93 -13.37
CA SER A 70 16.36 -10.52 -12.42
C SER A 70 17.21 -11.59 -13.13
N LYS A 71 18.43 -11.85 -12.64
CA LYS A 71 19.33 -12.90 -13.19
C LYS A 71 18.77 -14.33 -13.03
N ARG A 72 17.75 -14.54 -12.19
CA ARG A 72 17.05 -15.83 -11.98
C ARG A 72 15.53 -15.62 -12.12
N GLY A 73 14.82 -16.63 -12.63
CA GLY A 73 13.37 -16.57 -12.87
C GLY A 73 12.95 -17.27 -14.16
N ARG A 74 11.71 -17.04 -14.60
CA ARG A 74 11.20 -17.52 -15.89
C ARG A 74 11.83 -16.71 -17.02
N TYR A 75 12.34 -17.38 -18.04
CA TYR A 75 12.74 -16.77 -19.31
C TYR A 75 11.48 -16.27 -20.03
N VAL A 76 11.46 -14.99 -20.39
CA VAL A 76 10.24 -14.30 -20.91
C VAL A 76 10.45 -13.62 -22.27
N LYS A 77 11.68 -13.18 -22.56
CA LYS A 77 12.12 -12.67 -23.86
C LYS A 77 13.63 -12.83 -23.98
N PHE A 78 14.17 -12.70 -25.18
CA PHE A 78 15.62 -12.55 -25.39
C PHE A 78 15.95 -11.10 -25.74
N LYS A 79 17.25 -10.78 -25.78
CA LYS A 79 17.79 -9.49 -26.27
C LYS A 79 19.16 -9.71 -26.91
N LEU A 80 19.64 -8.72 -27.65
CA LEU A 80 21.07 -8.67 -27.98
C LEU A 80 21.91 -8.54 -26.70
N PRO A 81 23.01 -9.30 -26.58
CA PRO A 81 23.98 -9.09 -25.50
C PRO A 81 24.75 -7.79 -25.77
N LYS A 82 25.06 -7.02 -24.71
CA LYS A 82 25.97 -5.86 -24.83
C LYS A 82 27.43 -6.29 -24.79
N ASP A 83 27.72 -7.27 -23.95
CA ASP A 83 29.04 -7.82 -23.65
C ASP A 83 29.03 -9.34 -23.84
N LYS A 84 30.13 -10.04 -23.52
CA LYS A 84 30.15 -11.52 -23.51
C LYS A 84 29.13 -12.06 -22.49
N THR A 85 28.05 -12.68 -22.98
CA THR A 85 27.04 -13.33 -22.13
C THR A 85 27.36 -14.81 -21.88
N SER A 86 27.08 -15.27 -20.66
CA SER A 86 27.06 -16.69 -20.28
C SER A 86 25.65 -17.29 -20.25
N ASP A 87 24.62 -16.48 -20.54
CA ASP A 87 23.21 -16.83 -20.33
C ASP A 87 22.43 -16.88 -21.66
N ILE A 88 22.98 -17.64 -22.61
CA ILE A 88 22.55 -17.70 -24.01
C ILE A 88 21.14 -18.26 -24.14
N ALA A 89 20.26 -17.58 -24.87
CA ALA A 89 18.96 -18.06 -25.30
C ALA A 89 19.12 -18.96 -26.53
N PHE A 90 19.46 -20.24 -26.32
CA PHE A 90 19.71 -21.21 -27.39
C PHE A 90 18.56 -21.29 -28.40
N ASP A 91 17.31 -21.35 -27.93
CA ASP A 91 16.09 -21.39 -28.74
C ASP A 91 15.96 -20.18 -29.68
N ALA A 92 16.35 -18.99 -29.23
CA ALA A 92 16.29 -17.76 -30.01
C ALA A 92 17.54 -17.59 -30.90
N THR A 93 18.70 -18.04 -30.43
CA THR A 93 19.96 -18.08 -31.17
C THR A 93 19.83 -19.00 -32.39
N PHE A 94 19.28 -20.21 -32.23
CA PHE A 94 19.01 -21.13 -33.34
C PHE A 94 17.97 -20.58 -34.31
N ARG A 95 16.86 -20.00 -33.82
CA ARG A 95 15.84 -19.36 -34.67
C ARG A 95 16.41 -18.19 -35.48
N ARG A 96 17.33 -17.41 -34.89
CA ARG A 96 17.98 -16.28 -35.55
C ARG A 96 19.05 -16.71 -36.55
N ALA A 97 19.78 -17.79 -36.26
CA ALA A 97 20.70 -18.42 -37.21
C ALA A 97 19.96 -19.11 -38.39
N ALA A 98 18.71 -19.55 -38.20
CA ALA A 98 17.94 -20.34 -39.17
C ALA A 98 17.85 -19.66 -40.55
N ILE A 99 17.54 -18.36 -40.58
CA ILE A 99 17.41 -17.57 -41.81
C ILE A 99 18.72 -17.41 -42.61
N HIS A 100 19.86 -17.78 -42.04
CA HIS A 100 21.17 -17.69 -42.68
C HIS A 100 21.76 -19.05 -43.07
N GLN A 101 21.10 -20.17 -42.74
CA GLN A 101 21.70 -21.51 -42.89
C GLN A 101 22.04 -21.89 -44.34
N LYS A 102 21.23 -21.48 -45.34
CA LYS A 102 21.53 -21.74 -46.76
C LYS A 102 22.85 -21.05 -47.17
N ARG A 103 22.89 -19.72 -47.03
CA ARG A 103 24.08 -18.87 -47.29
C ARG A 103 25.34 -19.35 -46.55
N ARG A 104 25.19 -19.86 -45.32
CA ARG A 104 26.32 -20.33 -44.50
C ARG A 104 26.82 -21.73 -44.90
N ARG A 105 25.93 -22.64 -45.34
CA ARG A 105 26.34 -23.93 -45.94
C ARG A 105 27.13 -23.71 -47.23
N GLU A 106 26.59 -22.87 -48.13
CA GLU A 106 27.22 -22.54 -49.42
C GLU A 106 28.61 -21.92 -49.28
N LYS A 107 28.88 -21.21 -48.18
CA LYS A 107 30.17 -20.56 -47.88
C LYS A 107 31.09 -21.37 -46.94
N SER A 108 30.77 -22.61 -46.58
CA SER A 108 31.52 -23.33 -45.54
C SER A 108 31.86 -24.78 -45.89
N ASN A 109 33.15 -25.06 -46.03
CA ASN A 109 33.69 -26.41 -46.25
C ASN A 109 33.54 -27.34 -45.03
N LYS A 110 33.05 -26.83 -43.88
CA LYS A 110 32.80 -27.65 -42.67
C LYS A 110 31.38 -28.21 -42.71
N LYS A 111 31.21 -29.53 -42.58
CA LYS A 111 29.89 -30.20 -42.58
C LYS A 111 29.25 -30.13 -41.18
N LEU A 112 28.55 -29.02 -40.88
CA LEU A 112 27.90 -28.79 -39.58
C LEU A 112 26.38 -28.96 -39.66
N ALA A 113 25.78 -29.39 -38.55
CA ALA A 113 24.32 -29.47 -38.40
C ALA A 113 23.68 -28.07 -38.46
N ILE A 114 24.22 -27.11 -37.71
CA ILE A 114 23.82 -25.70 -37.69
C ILE A 114 25.08 -24.82 -37.72
N TYR A 115 25.05 -23.74 -38.51
CA TYR A 115 26.12 -22.75 -38.60
C TYR A 115 25.74 -21.52 -37.79
N LEU A 116 26.38 -21.35 -36.63
CA LEU A 116 26.26 -20.16 -35.79
C LEU A 116 27.40 -19.18 -36.08
N GLU A 117 27.05 -17.90 -36.20
CA GLU A 117 27.98 -16.77 -36.18
C GLU A 117 27.78 -16.00 -34.84
N LYS A 118 28.72 -15.13 -34.43
CA LYS A 118 28.62 -14.42 -33.12
C LYS A 118 27.37 -13.54 -33.06
N GLU A 119 26.99 -13.03 -34.22
CA GLU A 119 25.92 -12.08 -34.45
C GLU A 119 24.57 -12.70 -34.12
N ASP A 120 24.40 -14.03 -34.21
CA ASP A 120 23.16 -14.74 -33.89
C ASP A 120 22.86 -14.74 -32.39
N ILE A 121 23.91 -14.73 -31.56
CA ILE A 121 23.86 -15.00 -30.12
C ILE A 121 22.99 -13.95 -29.43
N VAL A 122 22.06 -14.43 -28.60
CA VAL A 122 21.13 -13.59 -27.83
C VAL A 122 21.08 -14.02 -26.37
N GLU A 123 20.95 -13.06 -25.45
CA GLU A 123 20.90 -13.28 -24.00
C GLU A 123 19.45 -13.49 -23.54
N LYS A 124 19.23 -14.45 -22.63
CA LYS A 124 17.93 -14.68 -21.97
C LYS A 124 17.60 -13.53 -21.01
N VAL A 125 16.47 -12.85 -21.21
CA VAL A 125 15.87 -11.96 -20.20
C VAL A 125 14.92 -12.78 -19.32
N ARG A 126 15.18 -12.78 -18.02
CA ARG A 126 14.33 -13.43 -17.01
C ARG A 126 13.55 -12.42 -16.16
N GLN A 127 12.38 -12.86 -15.72
CA GLN A 127 11.58 -12.19 -14.71
C GLN A 127 11.21 -13.17 -13.59
N ARG A 128 11.06 -12.63 -12.38
CA ARG A 128 10.44 -13.32 -11.24
C ARG A 128 9.63 -12.34 -10.40
N LYS A 129 8.80 -12.86 -9.51
CA LYS A 129 8.20 -12.06 -8.44
C LYS A 129 9.27 -11.75 -7.38
N ILE A 130 9.23 -10.52 -6.87
CA ILE A 130 10.11 -9.98 -5.83
C ILE A 130 9.22 -9.31 -4.78
N SER A 131 9.71 -9.19 -3.56
CA SER A 131 9.05 -8.50 -2.45
C SER A 131 9.23 -6.98 -2.54
N SER A 132 8.26 -6.26 -1.98
CA SER A 132 8.29 -4.81 -1.80
C SER A 132 8.75 -4.42 -0.40
N HIS A 133 9.05 -3.14 -0.21
CA HIS A 133 9.17 -2.52 1.11
C HIS A 133 8.03 -1.48 1.19
N ILE A 134 7.01 -1.79 1.99
CA ILE A 134 5.76 -1.04 2.08
C ILE A 134 5.79 -0.18 3.34
N LEU A 135 5.76 1.14 3.19
CA LEU A 135 5.65 2.09 4.30
C LEU A 135 4.20 2.55 4.41
N PHE A 136 3.54 2.17 5.50
CA PHE A 136 2.27 2.75 5.90
C PHE A 136 2.54 4.08 6.60
N VAL A 137 1.78 5.11 6.25
CA VAL A 137 1.94 6.47 6.75
C VAL A 137 0.56 6.93 7.21
N VAL A 138 0.31 6.71 8.50
CA VAL A 138 -1.02 6.68 9.09
C VAL A 138 -1.24 7.96 9.88
N ASP A 139 -2.21 8.75 9.43
CA ASP A 139 -2.78 9.85 10.18
C ASP A 139 -3.50 9.29 11.41
N VAL A 140 -3.22 9.83 12.60
CA VAL A 140 -3.91 9.44 13.83
C VAL A 140 -4.63 10.63 14.48
N SER A 141 -4.76 11.74 13.75
CA SER A 141 -5.63 12.86 14.11
C SER A 141 -7.10 12.44 14.08
N GLY A 142 -7.95 13.11 14.87
CA GLY A 142 -9.38 12.81 14.81
C GLY A 142 -10.26 13.42 15.89
N SER A 143 -11.45 13.86 15.46
CA SER A 143 -12.63 14.13 16.29
C SER A 143 -13.61 12.95 16.23
N MET A 144 -14.78 13.05 16.89
CA MET A 144 -15.77 11.97 16.98
C MET A 144 -16.22 11.40 15.61
N GLY A 145 -16.34 12.24 14.58
CA GLY A 145 -16.64 11.82 13.21
C GLY A 145 -15.45 11.26 12.42
N ALA A 146 -14.22 11.39 12.93
CA ALA A 146 -13.03 10.72 12.41
C ALA A 146 -12.80 9.35 13.07
N MET A 147 -13.26 9.12 14.31
CA MET A 147 -13.09 7.84 15.01
C MET A 147 -13.64 6.64 14.21
N ARG A 148 -14.90 6.69 13.76
CA ARG A 148 -15.48 5.62 12.92
C ARG A 148 -14.76 5.42 11.58
N ARG A 149 -14.16 6.49 11.04
CA ARG A 149 -13.35 6.42 9.82
C ARG A 149 -11.97 5.81 10.10
N MET A 150 -11.44 6.02 11.31
CA MET A 150 -10.22 5.38 11.82
C MET A 150 -10.42 3.89 12.06
N GLU A 151 -11.59 3.44 12.53
CA GLU A 151 -11.91 2.02 12.70
C GLU A 151 -11.87 1.27 11.35
N ALA A 152 -12.50 1.83 10.32
CA ALA A 152 -12.41 1.32 8.94
C ALA A 152 -10.99 1.41 8.35
N ALA A 153 -10.27 2.50 8.62
CA ALA A 153 -8.86 2.65 8.22
C ALA A 153 -7.94 1.61 8.89
N LYS A 154 -8.14 1.31 10.18
CA LYS A 154 -7.39 0.26 10.89
C LYS A 154 -7.68 -1.12 10.28
N GLY A 155 -8.94 -1.43 9.99
CA GLY A 155 -9.32 -2.65 9.25
C GLY A 155 -8.64 -2.74 7.87
N ALA A 156 -8.68 -1.66 7.10
CA ALA A 156 -8.02 -1.57 5.79
C ALA A 156 -6.50 -1.79 5.86
N ILE A 157 -5.82 -1.23 6.87
CA ILE A 157 -4.39 -1.43 7.10
C ILE A 157 -4.12 -2.90 7.47
N ILE A 158 -4.91 -3.51 8.36
CA ILE A 158 -4.73 -4.92 8.75
C ILE A 158 -4.91 -5.85 7.55
N SER A 159 -5.90 -5.60 6.70
CA SER A 159 -6.08 -6.33 5.43
C SER A 159 -4.84 -6.24 4.52
N LEU A 160 -4.26 -5.04 4.38
CA LEU A 160 -3.04 -4.80 3.61
C LEU A 160 -1.77 -5.36 4.27
N LEU A 161 -1.71 -5.41 5.60
CA LEU A 161 -0.63 -6.03 6.38
C LEU A 161 -0.61 -7.55 6.18
N LEU A 162 -1.77 -8.20 6.24
CA LEU A 162 -1.92 -9.63 5.99
C LEU A 162 -1.57 -10.01 4.53
N ASP A 163 -1.98 -9.21 3.55
CA ASP A 163 -1.55 -9.37 2.16
C ASP A 163 -0.02 -9.17 2.00
N ALA A 164 0.57 -8.20 2.70
CA ALA A 164 2.01 -7.99 2.72
C ALA A 164 2.77 -9.20 3.29
N TYR A 165 2.26 -9.83 4.35
CA TYR A 165 2.79 -11.09 4.90
C TYR A 165 2.77 -12.22 3.86
N GLN A 166 1.61 -12.52 3.27
CA GLN A 166 1.46 -13.58 2.26
C GLN A 166 2.40 -13.40 1.06
N LYS A 167 2.60 -12.13 0.65
CA LYS A 167 3.47 -11.73 -0.46
C LYS A 167 4.97 -11.72 -0.10
N ARG A 168 5.32 -11.88 1.18
CA ARG A 168 6.67 -11.76 1.78
C ARG A 168 7.31 -10.38 1.59
N ASN A 169 6.50 -9.33 1.67
CA ASN A 169 6.97 -7.95 1.69
C ASN A 169 7.62 -7.62 3.05
N LYS A 170 8.44 -6.57 3.10
CA LYS A 170 8.70 -5.89 4.38
C LYS A 170 7.66 -4.80 4.60
N ILE A 171 7.29 -4.59 5.85
CA ILE A 171 6.43 -3.50 6.30
C ILE A 171 7.22 -2.52 7.14
N GLY A 172 6.88 -1.24 7.06
CA GLY A 172 7.24 -0.21 8.03
C GLY A 172 6.03 0.67 8.28
N MET A 173 6.01 1.41 9.39
CA MET A 173 4.88 2.26 9.76
C MET A 173 5.37 3.58 10.36
N ILE A 174 4.91 4.69 9.79
CA ILE A 174 4.95 6.02 10.37
C ILE A 174 3.54 6.33 10.88
N ALA A 175 3.45 6.85 12.10
CA ALA A 175 2.23 7.46 12.63
C ALA A 175 2.47 8.95 12.81
N PHE A 176 1.49 9.79 12.48
CA PHE A 176 1.62 11.24 12.63
C PHE A 176 0.42 11.85 13.35
N ARG A 177 0.71 12.70 14.34
CA ARG A 177 -0.27 13.30 15.25
C ARG A 177 0.31 14.55 15.93
N LYS A 178 -0.57 15.41 16.44
CA LYS A 178 -0.19 16.64 17.15
C LYS A 178 0.76 17.48 16.27
N ASP A 179 2.04 17.61 16.58
CA ASP A 179 2.99 18.48 15.87
C ASP A 179 4.00 17.75 14.96
N ARG A 180 4.06 16.40 14.97
CA ARG A 180 5.13 15.64 14.29
C ARG A 180 4.73 14.25 13.76
N ALA A 181 5.63 13.65 12.97
CA ALA A 181 5.54 12.30 12.41
C ALA A 181 6.65 11.37 12.94
N GLU A 182 6.27 10.21 13.45
CA GLU A 182 7.17 9.25 14.12
C GLU A 182 7.22 7.91 13.39
N LEU A 183 8.43 7.38 13.16
CA LEU A 183 8.64 6.02 12.65
C LEU A 183 8.44 5.01 13.78
N ILE A 184 7.19 4.63 14.03
CA ILE A 184 6.82 3.66 15.06
C ILE A 184 7.23 2.21 14.70
N LEU A 185 7.40 1.89 13.42
CA LEU A 185 7.89 0.59 12.97
C LEU A 185 8.93 0.71 11.83
N PRO A 186 10.23 0.46 12.10
CA PRO A 186 11.25 0.28 11.06
C PRO A 186 10.98 -0.95 10.18
N PHE A 187 11.56 -0.97 8.97
CA PHE A 187 11.27 -2.02 7.97
C PHE A 187 11.60 -3.46 8.44
N THR A 188 10.55 -4.20 8.79
CA THR A 188 10.58 -5.57 9.32
C THR A 188 9.83 -6.55 8.39
N SER A 189 10.03 -7.85 8.61
CA SER A 189 9.22 -8.93 8.01
C SER A 189 8.23 -9.56 9.00
N SER A 190 8.27 -9.19 10.28
CA SER A 190 7.21 -9.52 11.23
C SER A 190 6.03 -8.59 10.98
N VAL A 191 4.86 -9.16 10.75
CA VAL A 191 3.62 -8.41 10.55
C VAL A 191 2.82 -8.30 11.86
N GLU A 192 3.05 -9.24 12.77
CA GLU A 192 2.50 -9.30 14.12
C GLU A 192 2.84 -8.03 14.92
N LEU A 193 4.07 -7.51 14.78
CA LEU A 193 4.50 -6.24 15.38
C LEU A 193 3.74 -5.03 14.80
N GLY A 194 3.44 -5.04 13.50
CA GLY A 194 2.69 -3.97 12.85
C GLY A 194 1.21 -3.98 13.21
N GLU A 195 0.61 -5.17 13.31
CA GLU A 195 -0.76 -5.35 13.77
C GLU A 195 -0.93 -4.90 15.22
N LYS A 196 0.00 -5.30 16.11
CA LYS A 196 -0.03 -4.87 17.52
C LYS A 196 0.08 -3.35 17.66
N LEU A 197 1.06 -2.73 17.00
CA LEU A 197 1.22 -1.27 17.04
C LEU A 197 -0.04 -0.54 16.54
N LEU A 198 -0.71 -1.08 15.53
CA LEU A 198 -1.94 -0.49 15.00
C LEU A 198 -3.14 -0.66 15.96
N LYS A 199 -3.23 -1.79 16.67
CA LYS A 199 -4.19 -1.99 17.77
C LYS A 199 -3.98 -0.92 18.83
N ASP A 200 -2.74 -0.79 19.32
CA ASP A 200 -2.35 0.10 20.41
C ASP A 200 -2.32 1.61 20.03
N LEU A 201 -2.48 1.99 18.75
CA LEU A 201 -2.43 3.40 18.32
C LEU A 201 -3.59 4.26 18.88
N PRO A 202 -3.29 5.31 19.67
CA PRO A 202 -4.30 6.21 20.27
C PRO A 202 -4.77 7.29 19.28
N THR A 203 -6.09 7.55 19.24
CA THR A 203 -6.68 8.51 18.29
C THR A 203 -6.80 9.92 18.87
N GLY A 204 -6.23 10.92 18.21
CA GLY A 204 -6.44 12.33 18.54
C GLY A 204 -5.29 13.27 18.16
N GLY A 205 -5.60 14.56 18.05
CA GLY A 205 -4.63 15.63 17.79
C GLY A 205 -4.77 16.29 16.41
N LYS A 206 -3.73 17.06 16.03
CA LYS A 206 -3.56 17.74 14.73
C LYS A 206 -2.87 16.85 13.69
N THR A 207 -2.77 17.35 12.45
CA THR A 207 -2.45 16.62 11.21
C THR A 207 -1.17 17.18 10.53
N PRO A 208 0.04 16.85 11.02
CA PRO A 208 1.32 17.34 10.49
C PRO A 208 1.74 16.60 9.20
N LEU A 209 0.94 16.76 8.14
CA LEU A 209 1.07 16.06 6.88
C LEU A 209 2.42 16.33 6.16
N ALA A 210 2.94 17.56 6.24
CA ALA A 210 4.24 17.92 5.67
C ALA A 210 5.38 17.08 6.26
N ASP A 211 5.45 17.01 7.60
CA ASP A 211 6.44 16.19 8.30
C ASP A 211 6.26 14.70 8.01
N ALA A 212 5.02 14.21 7.87
CA ALA A 212 4.76 12.82 7.46
C ALA A 212 5.35 12.46 6.08
N PHE A 213 5.22 13.34 5.08
CA PHE A 213 5.87 13.15 3.77
C PHE A 213 7.41 13.28 3.87
N ILE A 214 7.93 14.28 4.59
CA ILE A 214 9.39 14.45 4.80
C ILE A 214 10.00 13.22 5.48
N LYS A 215 9.37 12.72 6.55
CA LYS A 215 9.80 11.52 7.28
C LYS A 215 9.77 10.27 6.42
N SER A 216 8.76 10.15 5.56
CA SER A 216 8.67 9.05 4.59
C SER A 216 9.83 9.08 3.58
N TYR A 217 10.19 10.27 3.07
CA TYR A 217 11.36 10.44 2.21
C TYR A 217 12.67 10.03 2.92
N GLU A 218 12.91 10.48 4.16
CA GLU A 218 14.10 10.07 4.94
C GLU A 218 14.23 8.55 5.09
N VAL A 219 13.11 7.89 5.35
CA VAL A 219 13.03 6.43 5.59
C VAL A 219 13.28 5.65 4.30
N PHE A 220 12.69 6.07 3.18
CA PHE A 220 12.95 5.44 1.88
C PHE A 220 14.36 5.72 1.35
N ASP A 221 14.88 6.93 1.47
CA ASP A 221 16.24 7.25 1.04
C ASP A 221 17.28 6.42 1.83
N ARG A 222 17.05 6.21 3.13
CA ARG A 222 17.89 5.34 3.97
C ARG A 222 17.86 3.87 3.51
N GLU A 223 16.70 3.30 3.18
CA GLU A 223 16.64 1.92 2.65
C GLU A 223 17.17 1.80 1.22
N LEU A 224 16.90 2.76 0.34
CA LEU A 224 17.43 2.79 -1.03
C LEU A 224 18.95 2.89 -1.04
N ARG A 225 19.56 3.59 -0.08
CA ARG A 225 21.02 3.59 0.14
C ARG A 225 21.57 2.25 0.63
N LYS A 226 20.82 1.47 1.43
CA LYS A 226 21.21 0.09 1.81
C LYS A 226 21.06 -0.90 0.66
N ASN A 227 19.99 -0.76 -0.14
CA ASN A 227 19.66 -1.66 -1.23
C ASN A 227 18.89 -0.91 -2.34
N PRO A 228 19.57 -0.44 -3.40
CA PRO A 228 18.92 0.26 -4.52
C PRO A 228 18.11 -0.68 -5.44
N ASN A 229 17.90 -1.93 -5.05
CA ASN A 229 17.14 -2.93 -5.80
C ASN A 229 15.86 -3.39 -5.08
N ILE A 230 15.41 -2.68 -4.04
CA ILE A 230 14.07 -2.85 -3.48
C ILE A 230 12.99 -2.36 -4.44
N ILE A 231 11.73 -2.55 -4.05
CA ILE A 231 10.55 -1.95 -4.69
C ILE A 231 9.83 -1.13 -3.60
N PRO A 232 10.08 0.19 -3.50
CA PRO A 232 9.49 1.04 -2.49
C PRO A 232 8.02 1.34 -2.81
N ILE A 233 7.13 1.13 -1.85
CA ILE A 233 5.70 1.46 -1.94
C ILE A 233 5.31 2.27 -0.70
N MET A 234 4.73 3.44 -0.89
CA MET A 234 4.23 4.30 0.17
C MET A 234 2.71 4.28 0.17
N ILE A 235 2.08 4.10 1.33
CA ILE A 235 0.63 4.09 1.48
C ILE A 235 0.27 5.11 2.56
N VAL A 236 -0.24 6.27 2.14
CA VAL A 236 -0.64 7.35 3.05
C VAL A 236 -2.14 7.27 3.27
N ILE A 237 -2.57 7.32 4.54
CA ILE A 237 -3.97 7.27 4.94
C ILE A 237 -4.22 8.49 5.82
N SER A 238 -5.09 9.40 5.39
CA SER A 238 -5.34 10.73 6.01
C SER A 238 -6.67 11.31 5.50
N ASP A 239 -7.14 12.43 6.06
CA ASP A 239 -8.15 13.29 5.41
C ASP A 239 -7.51 14.33 4.44
N PHE A 240 -6.18 14.35 4.37
CA PHE A 240 -5.36 15.29 3.59
C PHE A 240 -5.70 16.77 3.83
N LYS A 241 -6.05 17.13 5.08
CA LYS A 241 -6.22 18.52 5.54
C LYS A 241 -5.04 18.96 6.40
N PRO A 242 -3.89 19.32 5.79
CA PRO A 242 -2.75 19.85 6.53
C PRO A 242 -3.17 21.07 7.37
N ASN A 243 -2.83 21.03 8.65
CA ASN A 243 -3.19 22.06 9.63
C ASN A 243 -2.01 22.43 10.57
N VAL A 244 -0.80 22.00 10.21
CA VAL A 244 0.49 22.33 10.82
C VAL A 244 1.51 22.53 9.69
N ALA A 245 2.32 23.59 9.79
CA ALA A 245 3.46 23.87 8.92
C ALA A 245 4.77 23.75 9.73
N VAL A 246 5.87 23.42 9.06
CA VAL A 246 7.22 23.37 9.65
C VAL A 246 7.93 24.72 9.52
N LYS A 247 7.65 25.51 8.48
CA LYS A 247 8.26 26.83 8.22
C LYS A 247 7.28 27.93 7.78
N GLY A 248 6.11 27.59 7.26
CA GLY A 248 4.99 28.54 7.14
C GLY A 248 3.87 28.10 6.20
N ASP A 249 4.21 27.78 4.95
CA ASP A 249 3.26 27.32 3.94
C ASP A 249 3.18 25.79 3.96
N TYR A 250 2.21 25.27 4.73
CA TYR A 250 1.96 23.84 4.85
C TYR A 250 1.58 23.16 3.53
N VAL A 251 1.03 23.90 2.55
CA VAL A 251 0.66 23.33 1.23
C VAL A 251 1.95 23.13 0.45
N LYS A 252 2.76 24.19 0.30
CA LYS A 252 4.03 24.14 -0.41
C LYS A 252 4.97 23.10 0.20
N GLU A 253 5.10 23.03 1.51
CA GLU A 253 5.98 22.05 2.18
C GLU A 253 5.57 20.59 1.88
N VAL A 254 4.27 20.30 1.75
CA VAL A 254 3.79 18.98 1.29
C VAL A 254 4.18 18.75 -0.17
N PHE A 255 3.93 19.70 -1.07
CA PHE A 255 4.30 19.56 -2.48
C PHE A 255 5.81 19.40 -2.70
N ASP A 256 6.64 20.20 -2.04
CA ASP A 256 8.11 20.13 -2.06
C ASP A 256 8.64 18.80 -1.50
N ALA A 257 7.87 18.11 -0.64
CA ALA A 257 8.21 16.77 -0.13
C ALA A 257 7.73 15.66 -1.07
N CYS A 258 6.52 15.78 -1.63
CA CYS A 258 5.99 14.85 -2.64
C CYS A 258 6.82 14.83 -3.93
N GLU A 259 7.38 15.97 -4.34
CA GLU A 259 8.28 16.08 -5.50
C GLU A 259 9.54 15.21 -5.31
N LYS A 260 10.22 15.33 -4.16
CA LYS A 260 11.37 14.50 -3.79
C LYS A 260 11.04 13.00 -3.71
N ILE A 261 9.80 12.66 -3.36
CA ILE A 261 9.31 11.27 -3.34
C ILE A 261 9.09 10.74 -4.76
N ALA A 262 8.60 11.58 -5.67
CA ALA A 262 8.44 11.27 -7.09
C ALA A 262 9.81 11.11 -7.79
N GLU A 263 10.78 11.99 -7.52
CA GLU A 263 12.17 11.88 -8.01
C GLU A 263 12.81 10.52 -7.63
N LYS A 264 12.59 10.06 -6.40
CA LYS A 264 13.05 8.75 -5.91
C LYS A 264 12.31 7.55 -6.51
N CYS A 265 11.37 7.78 -7.44
CA CYS A 265 10.54 6.76 -8.10
C CYS A 265 9.77 5.86 -7.10
N ILE A 266 9.31 6.43 -5.99
CA ILE A 266 8.54 5.72 -4.97
C ILE A 266 7.11 5.50 -5.48
N ASN A 267 6.57 4.29 -5.30
CA ASN A 267 5.22 3.95 -5.76
C ASN A 267 4.21 4.37 -4.68
N VAL A 268 3.60 5.56 -4.83
CA VAL A 268 2.69 6.13 -3.81
C VAL A 268 1.23 5.76 -4.06
N ILE A 269 0.52 5.44 -2.97
CA ILE A 269 -0.94 5.35 -2.87
C ILE A 269 -1.39 6.34 -1.79
N LEU A 270 -2.36 7.17 -2.13
CA LEU A 270 -3.08 8.03 -1.20
C LEU A 270 -4.48 7.43 -0.98
N ILE A 271 -4.84 7.20 0.28
CA ILE A 271 -6.13 6.69 0.73
C ILE A 271 -6.79 7.79 1.54
N ASP A 272 -7.80 8.40 0.95
CA ASP A 272 -8.51 9.54 1.52
C ASP A 272 -9.65 9.06 2.42
N THR A 273 -9.63 9.51 3.67
CA THR A 273 -10.68 9.22 4.65
C THR A 273 -11.85 10.21 4.57
N GLU A 274 -11.80 11.22 3.70
CA GLU A 274 -12.90 12.16 3.50
C GLU A 274 -14.18 11.48 2.94
N PRO A 275 -15.33 11.61 3.63
CA PRO A 275 -16.59 11.11 3.10
C PRO A 275 -17.00 11.86 1.82
N GLN A 276 -17.93 11.29 1.06
CA GLN A 276 -18.49 11.92 -0.14
C GLN A 276 -19.30 13.20 0.18
N SER A 277 -18.62 14.34 0.36
CA SER A 277 -19.24 15.66 0.64
C SER A 277 -18.85 16.74 -0.38
N PHE A 278 -19.71 17.74 -0.55
CA PHE A 278 -19.56 18.80 -1.57
C PHE A 278 -18.70 20.01 -1.11
N ILE A 279 -18.33 20.10 0.17
CA ILE A 279 -18.02 21.40 0.81
C ILE A 279 -16.52 21.59 1.13
N LYS A 280 -15.74 20.51 1.27
CA LYS A 280 -14.28 20.58 1.44
C LYS A 280 -13.60 19.45 0.66
N ILE A 281 -12.46 19.77 0.04
CA ILE A 281 -11.61 18.83 -0.69
C ILE A 281 -10.23 18.87 -0.03
N GLY A 282 -9.75 17.73 0.47
CA GLY A 282 -8.37 17.59 0.94
C GLY A 282 -7.37 17.59 -0.23
N ILE A 283 -6.14 18.03 -0.01
CA ILE A 283 -5.16 18.20 -1.10
C ILE A 283 -4.67 16.88 -1.71
N GLY A 284 -5.06 15.73 -1.15
CA GLY A 284 -4.64 14.40 -1.62
C GLY A 284 -4.93 14.14 -3.10
N ARG A 285 -6.06 14.60 -3.63
CA ARG A 285 -6.39 14.44 -5.07
C ARG A 285 -5.53 15.35 -5.96
N GLU A 286 -5.15 16.53 -5.48
CA GLU A 286 -4.26 17.46 -6.21
C GLU A 286 -2.82 16.92 -6.27
N ILE A 287 -2.31 16.44 -5.13
CA ILE A 287 -1.02 15.74 -5.04
C ILE A 287 -0.98 14.55 -6.01
N ALA A 288 -2.03 13.72 -6.02
CA ALA A 288 -2.12 12.56 -6.89
C ALA A 288 -2.09 12.94 -8.38
N ASN A 289 -2.86 13.94 -8.78
CA ASN A 289 -2.88 14.44 -10.15
C ASN A 289 -1.53 15.03 -10.58
N ARG A 290 -0.87 15.82 -9.71
CA ARG A 290 0.40 16.50 -10.03
C ARG A 290 1.58 15.55 -10.15
N PHE A 291 1.66 14.51 -9.31
CA PHE A 291 2.80 13.58 -9.29
C PHE A 291 2.50 12.19 -9.87
N GLY A 292 1.28 11.96 -10.37
CA GLY A 292 0.87 10.67 -10.95
C GLY A 292 0.75 9.54 -9.93
N PHE A 293 0.47 9.86 -8.66
CA PHE A 293 0.26 8.87 -7.60
C PHE A 293 -1.14 8.25 -7.72
N LYS A 294 -1.34 7.03 -7.17
CA LYS A 294 -2.69 6.47 -7.06
C LYS A 294 -3.45 7.21 -5.94
N TYR A 295 -4.72 7.52 -6.17
CA TYR A 295 -5.64 8.06 -5.17
C TYR A 295 -6.90 7.18 -5.13
N TYR A 296 -7.39 6.90 -3.92
CA TYR A 296 -8.66 6.22 -3.65
C TYR A 296 -9.29 6.82 -2.40
N LYS A 297 -10.61 6.74 -2.27
CA LYS A 297 -11.28 6.95 -0.98
C LYS A 297 -11.34 5.65 -0.17
N ILE A 298 -11.37 5.75 1.16
CA ILE A 298 -11.59 4.61 2.06
C ILE A 298 -12.89 3.88 1.71
N GLU A 299 -13.94 4.61 1.33
CA GLU A 299 -15.25 4.12 0.88
C GLU A 299 -15.20 3.30 -0.42
N GLU A 300 -14.12 3.41 -1.20
CA GLU A 300 -13.91 2.73 -2.48
C GLU A 300 -13.08 1.44 -2.33
N LEU A 301 -12.49 1.16 -1.16
CA LEU A 301 -11.48 0.11 -1.00
C LEU A 301 -12.01 -1.32 -0.84
N SER A 302 -13.33 -1.52 -0.69
CA SER A 302 -13.91 -2.86 -0.54
C SER A 302 -13.65 -3.74 -1.77
N GLU A 303 -13.54 -5.05 -1.56
CA GLU A 303 -13.16 -6.01 -2.61
C GLU A 303 -14.05 -5.92 -3.87
N GLU A 304 -15.34 -5.67 -3.67
CA GLU A 304 -16.37 -5.48 -4.70
C GLU A 304 -16.08 -4.24 -5.57
N LYS A 305 -15.94 -3.05 -4.96
CA LYS A 305 -15.79 -1.78 -5.68
C LYS A 305 -14.47 -1.70 -6.46
N ILE A 306 -13.37 -2.19 -5.90
CA ILE A 306 -12.08 -2.23 -6.62
C ILE A 306 -12.16 -3.16 -7.84
N LEU A 307 -13.00 -4.21 -7.83
CA LEU A 307 -13.12 -5.13 -8.96
C LEU A 307 -13.59 -4.38 -10.22
N ASP A 308 -14.55 -3.47 -10.09
CA ASP A 308 -15.12 -2.71 -11.21
C ASP A 308 -14.22 -1.53 -11.64
N ILE A 309 -13.51 -0.91 -10.69
CA ILE A 309 -12.43 0.05 -11.01
C ILE A 309 -11.31 -0.63 -11.80
N CYS A 310 -10.96 -1.89 -11.48
CA CYS A 310 -9.97 -2.64 -12.26
C CYS A 310 -10.49 -3.01 -13.66
N LYS A 311 -11.77 -3.41 -13.81
CA LYS A 311 -12.35 -3.72 -15.13
C LYS A 311 -12.34 -2.52 -16.06
N SER A 312 -12.79 -1.34 -15.59
CA SER A 312 -12.82 -0.12 -16.41
C SER A 312 -11.42 0.36 -16.83
N LEU A 313 -10.40 0.12 -16.01
CA LEU A 313 -8.99 0.37 -16.34
C LEU A 313 -8.32 -0.73 -17.20
N GLU A 314 -8.88 -1.94 -17.27
CA GLU A 314 -8.44 -3.03 -18.15
C GLU A 314 -9.14 -3.02 -19.53
N ILE A 315 -10.10 -2.10 -19.76
CA ILE A 315 -10.81 -1.89 -21.05
C ILE A 315 -10.13 -0.84 -21.96
N ASN A 316 -9.15 -0.08 -21.44
CA ASN A 316 -8.38 0.90 -22.22
C ASN A 316 -6.93 0.42 -22.42
N PHE A 317 -6.54 0.25 -23.69
CA PHE A 317 -5.25 -0.26 -24.22
C PHE A 317 -5.04 -1.79 -24.16
#